data_AF-A0A1I8PD69-F1
#
_entry.id   AF-A0A1I8PD69-F1
#
_cell.length_a   1.000
_cell.length_b   1.000
_cell.length_c   1.000
_cell.angle_alpha   90.00
_cell.angle_beta   90.00
_cell.angle_gamma   90.00
#
_symmetry.space_group_name_H-M   'P 1'
#
loop_
_entity.id
_entity.type
_entity.pdbx_description
1 polymer ?
#
loop_
_entity_poly.entity_id
_entity_poly.type
_entity_poly.pdbx_seq_one_letter_code
_entity_poly.pdbx_strand_id
1 'polypeptide(L)'
;MYDQISVPCFSNHDLNYLAYDFDLREEEEDICYRDYGNLNYEHLVGMLYQVNWDDIFTLLTVDQQTAFMTDSILRLYDATVPMRMKMASAQTKPWFNSRIKVLIGDRDLV
;
A
#
# COMPACT_ATOMS: atom_id res chain seq x y z
N MET A 1 18.55 1.05 20.26
CA MET A 1 18.70 0.78 21.71
C MET A 1 17.79 -0.40 21.97
N TYR A 2 18.34 -1.61 22.10
CA TYR A 2 17.56 -2.83 22.23
C TYR A 2 17.29 -3.09 23.72
N ASP A 3 16.01 -3.16 24.09
CA ASP A 3 15.56 -3.49 25.44
C ASP A 3 15.92 -4.94 25.76
N GLN A 4 17.00 -5.13 26.52
CA GLN A 4 17.37 -6.43 27.07
C GLN A 4 16.73 -6.57 28.46
N ILE A 5 15.67 -7.39 28.55
CA ILE A 5 15.06 -7.75 29.83
C ILE A 5 15.95 -8.79 30.50
N SER A 6 16.55 -8.43 31.63
CA SER A 6 17.37 -9.35 32.43
C SER A 6 16.46 -10.27 33.26
N VAL A 7 16.57 -11.58 33.04
CA VAL A 7 15.85 -12.60 33.81
C VAL A 7 16.84 -13.25 34.79
N PRO A 8 16.61 -13.17 36.12
CA PRO A 8 17.65 -13.38 37.14
C PRO A 8 18.12 -14.82 37.36
N CYS A 9 17.82 -15.76 36.45
CA CYS A 9 18.09 -17.20 36.62
C CYS A 9 18.85 -17.85 35.44
N PHE A 10 19.29 -17.10 34.44
CA PHE A 10 20.02 -17.64 33.29
C PHE A 10 21.45 -17.09 33.26
N SER A 11 22.46 -17.98 33.31
CA SER A 11 23.85 -17.62 32.98
C SER A 11 24.01 -17.54 31.46
N ASN A 12 24.93 -16.70 30.97
CA ASN A 12 25.20 -16.52 29.52
C ASN A 12 25.54 -17.82 28.75
N HIS A 13 25.82 -18.91 29.47
CA HIS A 13 26.16 -20.21 28.91
C HIS A 13 25.00 -21.24 28.95
N ASP A 14 23.83 -20.88 29.48
CA ASP A 14 22.72 -21.82 29.69
C ASP A 14 21.64 -21.76 28.60
N LEU A 15 21.76 -20.86 27.62
CA LEU A 15 20.79 -20.74 26.53
C LEU A 15 21.09 -21.75 25.41
N ASN A 16 20.79 -23.03 25.64
CA ASN A 16 21.03 -24.07 24.64
C ASN A 16 19.95 -24.15 23.54
N TYR A 17 18.73 -23.68 23.81
CA TYR A 17 17.64 -23.67 22.83
C TYR A 17 16.56 -22.67 23.24
N LEU A 18 16.19 -21.79 22.31
CA LEU A 18 15.06 -20.87 22.44
C LEU A 18 14.17 -21.10 21.21
N ALA A 19 12.95 -21.58 21.42
CA ALA A 19 11.91 -21.59 20.40
C ALA A 19 10.87 -20.56 20.80
N TYR A 20 10.81 -19.48 20.03
CA TYR A 20 9.72 -18.50 20.11
C TYR A 20 8.73 -18.81 19.00
N ASP A 21 7.46 -18.96 19.36
CA ASP A 21 6.36 -19.07 18.42
C ASP A 21 5.95 -17.64 18.01
N PHE A 22 6.57 -17.12 16.96
CA PHE A 22 6.12 -15.87 16.37
C PHE A 22 4.92 -16.15 15.49
N ASP A 23 3.79 -15.57 15.87
CA ASP A 23 2.63 -15.52 15.01
C ASP A 23 2.86 -14.48 13.92
N LEU A 24 3.54 -14.86 12.84
CA LEU A 24 3.74 -14.04 11.63
C LEU A 24 2.47 -13.95 10.81
N ARG A 25 1.34 -13.63 11.46
CA ARG A 25 0.17 -13.16 10.75
C ARG A 25 0.51 -11.75 10.26
N GLU A 26 1.10 -11.66 9.08
CA GLU A 26 1.03 -10.42 8.30
C GLU A 26 -0.45 -10.13 8.15
N GLU A 27 -0.94 -9.10 8.86
CA GLU A 27 -2.27 -8.59 8.60
C GLU A 27 -2.26 -8.17 7.14
N GLU A 28 -3.10 -8.84 6.36
CA GLU A 28 -3.32 -8.58 4.96
C GLU A 28 -3.98 -7.19 4.89
N GLU A 29 -3.16 -6.14 4.94
CA GLU A 29 -3.62 -4.75 4.89
C GLU A 29 -3.91 -4.36 3.44
N ASP A 30 -5.03 -3.67 3.24
CA ASP A 30 -5.37 -3.10 1.94
C ASP A 30 -4.32 -2.06 1.55
N ILE A 31 -3.64 -2.29 0.43
CA ILE A 31 -2.60 -1.38 -0.06
C ILE A 31 -3.25 -0.38 -1.02
N CYS A 32 -3.26 0.89 -0.63
CA CYS A 32 -3.59 2.00 -1.50
C CYS A 32 -2.34 2.49 -2.22
N TYR A 33 -2.37 2.51 -3.56
CA TYR A 33 -1.25 2.97 -4.38
C TYR A 33 -1.73 3.76 -5.60
N ARG A 34 -0.81 4.52 -6.19
CA ARG A 34 -1.02 5.20 -7.47
C ARG A 34 -0.12 4.56 -8.51
N ASP A 35 -0.71 4.22 -9.66
CA ASP A 35 0.00 3.56 -10.74
C ASP A 35 0.49 4.59 -11.77
N TYR A 36 1.78 4.90 -11.71
CA TYR A 36 2.43 5.78 -12.68
C TYR A 36 2.98 5.04 -13.90
N GLY A 37 2.99 3.70 -13.87
CA GLY A 37 3.58 2.90 -14.94
C GLY A 37 2.81 2.98 -16.26
N ASN A 38 1.53 3.37 -16.19
CA ASN A 38 0.65 3.51 -17.34
C ASN A 38 0.07 4.92 -17.48
N LEU A 39 0.83 5.94 -17.09
CA LEU A 39 0.40 7.34 -17.20
C LEU A 39 0.25 7.73 -18.68
N ASN A 40 -0.95 8.18 -19.04
CA ASN A 40 -1.20 8.73 -20.38
C ASN A 40 -0.77 10.20 -20.43
N TYR A 41 0.45 10.43 -20.93
CA TYR A 41 1.03 11.77 -21.06
C TYR A 41 0.23 12.70 -21.98
N GLU A 42 -0.28 12.20 -23.10
CA GLU A 42 -1.08 13.02 -24.03
C GLU A 42 -2.37 13.50 -23.37
N HIS A 43 -3.02 12.63 -22.60
CA HIS A 43 -4.23 12.99 -21.85
C HIS A 43 -3.93 14.04 -20.77
N LEU A 44 -2.85 13.86 -20.00
CA LEU A 44 -2.42 14.83 -18.99
C LEU A 44 -2.12 16.21 -19.60
N VAL A 45 -1.36 16.23 -20.70
CA VAL A 45 -1.04 17.47 -21.43
C VAL A 45 -2.31 18.12 -21.97
N GLY A 46 -3.22 17.33 -22.54
CA GLY A 46 -4.52 17.82 -23.00
C GLY A 46 -5.33 18.47 -21.87
N MET A 47 -5.37 17.85 -20.69
CA MET A 47 -6.05 18.43 -19.52
C MET A 47 -5.35 19.69 -19.00
N LEU A 48 -4.02 19.74 -18.99
CA LEU A 48 -3.24 20.92 -18.61
C LEU A 48 -3.58 22.15 -19.47
N TYR A 49 -3.77 21.95 -20.78
CA TYR A 49 -4.17 23.02 -21.70
C TYR A 49 -5.62 23.48 -21.54
N GLN A 50 -6.49 22.67 -20.93
CA GLN A 50 -7.88 23.04 -20.67
C GLN A 50 -8.04 23.92 -19.43
N VAL A 51 -7.06 23.93 -18.53
CA VAL A 51 -7.08 24.82 -17.36
C VAL A 51 -6.85 26.25 -17.81
N ASN A 52 -7.77 27.15 -17.43
CA ASN A 52 -7.63 28.57 -17.70
C ASN A 52 -6.66 29.21 -16.70
N TRP A 53 -5.37 29.14 -17.00
CA TRP A 53 -4.33 29.69 -16.13
C TRP A 53 -4.42 31.20 -15.94
N ASP A 54 -5.08 31.92 -16.86
CA ASP A 54 -5.23 33.37 -16.77
C ASP A 54 -6.07 33.81 -15.56
N ASP A 55 -6.92 32.92 -15.03
CA ASP A 55 -7.71 33.18 -13.82
C ASP A 55 -6.81 33.53 -12.63
N ILE A 56 -5.55 33.07 -12.61
CA ILE A 56 -4.60 33.37 -11.54
C ILE A 56 -4.34 34.88 -11.40
N PHE A 57 -4.32 35.61 -12.51
CA PHE A 57 -4.04 37.05 -12.51
C PHE A 57 -5.23 37.87 -11.99
N THR A 58 -6.41 37.26 -11.90
CA THR A 58 -7.62 37.92 -11.36
C THR A 58 -7.70 37.83 -9.84
N LEU A 59 -6.87 36.99 -9.21
CA LEU A 59 -6.88 36.75 -7.77
C LEU A 59 -6.11 37.83 -7.02
N LEU A 60 -6.70 38.29 -5.90
CA LEU A 60 -6.26 39.50 -5.20
C LEU A 60 -5.00 39.29 -4.36
N THR A 61 -4.82 38.09 -3.82
CA THR A 61 -3.71 37.78 -2.90
C THR A 61 -2.86 36.63 -3.41
N VAL A 62 -1.59 36.63 -3.00
CA VAL A 62 -0.63 35.54 -3.29
C VAL A 62 -1.14 34.21 -2.75
N ASP A 63 -1.78 34.21 -1.59
CA ASP A 63 -2.34 32.98 -0.99
C ASP A 63 -3.45 32.39 -1.86
N GLN A 64 -4.33 33.24 -2.42
CA GLN A 64 -5.38 32.80 -3.34
C GLN A 64 -4.80 32.21 -4.63
N GLN A 65 -3.78 32.87 -5.20
CA GLN A 65 -3.07 32.39 -6.39
C GLN A 65 -2.42 31.03 -6.14
N THR A 66 -1.77 30.87 -4.99
CA THR A 66 -1.14 29.62 -4.57
C THR A 66 -2.18 28.52 -4.38
N ALA A 67 -3.30 28.83 -3.73
CA ALA A 67 -4.40 27.88 -3.55
C ALA A 67 -4.98 27.43 -4.89
N PHE A 68 -5.21 28.37 -5.82
CA PHE A 68 -5.71 28.07 -7.16
C PHE A 68 -4.78 27.14 -7.94
N MET A 69 -3.47 27.45 -7.97
CA MET A 69 -2.49 26.56 -8.63
C MET A 69 -2.47 25.19 -7.98
N THR A 70 -2.44 25.13 -6.65
CA THR A 70 -2.36 23.87 -5.91
C THR A 70 -3.58 22.99 -6.17
N ASP A 71 -4.78 23.56 -6.07
CA ASP A 71 -6.03 22.84 -6.32
C ASP A 71 -6.13 22.38 -7.79
N SER A 72 -5.73 23.23 -8.74
CA SER A 72 -5.70 22.86 -10.16
C SER A 72 -4.77 21.68 -10.43
N ILE A 73 -3.54 21.72 -9.89
CA ILE A 73 -2.57 20.63 -10.05
C ILE A 73 -3.06 19.35 -9.37
N LEU A 74 -3.59 19.43 -8.15
CA LEU A 74 -4.12 18.27 -7.42
C LEU A 74 -5.28 17.63 -8.16
N ARG A 75 -6.21 18.41 -8.71
CA ARG A 75 -7.32 17.90 -9.52
C ARG A 75 -6.84 17.18 -10.77
N LEU A 76 -5.89 17.77 -11.50
CA LEU A 76 -5.29 17.13 -12.67
C LEU A 76 -4.59 15.83 -12.29
N TYR A 77 -3.86 15.83 -11.18
CA TYR A 77 -3.16 14.67 -10.66
C TYR A 77 -4.11 13.54 -10.25
N ASP A 78 -5.20 13.86 -9.55
CA ASP A 78 -6.21 12.89 -9.14
C ASP A 78 -6.98 12.32 -10.33
N ALA A 79 -7.24 13.13 -11.36
CA ALA A 79 -7.88 12.68 -12.59
C ALA A 79 -6.96 11.77 -13.43
N THR A 80 -5.66 12.06 -13.49
CA THR A 80 -4.71 11.34 -14.36
C THR A 80 -4.13 10.10 -13.71
N VAL A 81 -3.96 10.10 -12.39
CA VAL A 81 -3.43 8.97 -11.63
C VAL A 81 -4.34 8.68 -10.44
N PRO A 82 -5.52 8.08 -10.66
CA PRO A 82 -6.47 7.81 -9.58
C PRO A 82 -5.87 6.83 -8.56
N MET A 83 -6.24 7.03 -7.29
CA MET A 83 -5.84 6.12 -6.22
C MET A 83 -6.51 4.76 -6.43
N ARG A 84 -5.69 3.70 -6.46
CA ARG A 84 -6.13 2.32 -6.59
C ARG A 84 -5.95 1.62 -5.27
N MET A 85 -6.97 0.86 -4.88
CA MET A 85 -6.91 -0.02 -3.73
C MET A 85 -6.69 -1.44 -4.23
N LYS A 86 -5.58 -2.05 -3.84
CA LYS A 86 -5.41 -3.49 -3.95
C LYS A 86 -5.87 -4.07 -2.63
N MET A 87 -7.07 -4.62 -2.63
CA MET A 87 -7.52 -5.38 -1.48
C MET A 87 -6.54 -6.51 -1.24
N ALA A 88 -6.23 -6.75 0.03
CA ALA A 88 -5.55 -7.97 0.40
C ALA A 88 -6.53 -9.13 0.18
N SER A 89 -6.55 -9.58 -1.07
CA SER A 89 -7.25 -10.78 -1.46
C SER A 89 -6.48 -11.90 -0.77
N ALA A 90 -7.11 -12.52 0.24
CA ALA A 90 -6.70 -13.81 0.79
C ALA A 90 -6.32 -14.68 -0.39
N GLN A 91 -5.02 -14.78 -0.65
CA GLN A 91 -4.53 -15.20 -1.94
C GLN A 91 -5.00 -16.64 -2.05
N THR A 92 -6.00 -16.91 -2.89
CA THR A 92 -6.37 -18.27 -3.24
C THR A 92 -5.17 -18.74 -3.99
N LYS A 93 -4.25 -19.35 -3.23
CA LYS A 93 -2.93 -19.72 -3.72
C LYS A 93 -3.22 -20.51 -5.00
N PRO A 94 -2.69 -20.12 -6.17
CA PRO A 94 -3.16 -20.70 -7.44
C PRO A 94 -2.99 -22.22 -7.49
N TRP A 95 -2.08 -22.74 -6.66
CA TRP A 95 -1.83 -24.15 -6.43
C TRP A 95 -2.77 -24.83 -5.41
N PHE A 96 -3.49 -24.08 -4.58
CA PHE A 96 -4.43 -24.57 -3.56
C PHE A 96 -5.87 -24.61 -4.09
N ASN A 97 -6.08 -25.45 -5.10
CA ASN A 97 -7.38 -25.66 -5.74
C ASN A 97 -8.22 -26.72 -5.00
N SER A 98 -9.47 -26.89 -5.43
CA SER A 98 -10.42 -27.87 -4.86
C SER A 98 -9.86 -29.29 -4.84
N ARG A 99 -9.04 -29.67 -5.83
CA ARG A 99 -8.41 -30.99 -5.90
C ARG A 99 -7.41 -31.22 -4.76
N ILE A 100 -6.63 -30.21 -4.38
CA ILE A 100 -5.70 -30.29 -3.24
C ILE A 100 -6.48 -30.45 -1.93
N LYS A 101 -7.63 -29.77 -1.78
CA LYS A 101 -8.48 -29.91 -0.59
C LYS A 101 -9.03 -31.34 -0.43
N VAL A 102 -9.43 -31.97 -1.52
CA VAL A 102 -9.89 -33.38 -1.50
C VAL A 102 -8.75 -34.32 -1.11
N LEU A 103 -7.56 -34.16 -1.69
CA LEU A 103 -6.40 -35.00 -1.37
C LEU A 103 -5.93 -34.87 0.09
N ILE A 104 -6.08 -33.70 0.71
CA ILE A 104 -5.82 -33.52 2.15
C ILE A 104 -6.86 -34.28 2.98
N GLY A 105 -8.15 -34.19 2.61
CA GLY A 105 -9.21 -34.93 3.28
C GLY A 105 -9.02 -36.44 3.20
N ASP A 106 -8.60 -36.96 2.04
CA ASP A 106 -8.32 -38.39 1.86
C ASP A 106 -7.11 -38.87 2.67
N ARG A 107 -6.10 -38.01 2.87
CA ARG A 107 -4.93 -38.32 3.73
C ARG A 107 -5.34 -38.47 5.19
N ASP A 108 -6.21 -37.60 5.68
CA ASP A 108 -6.56 -37.53 7.11
C ASP A 108 -7.60 -38.61 7.53
N LEU A 109 -8.09 -39.40 6.58
CA LEU A 109 -8.97 -40.55 6.78
C LEU A 109 -8.22 -41.91 6.87
N VAL A 110 -6.88 -41.90 6.74
CA VAL A 110 -5.98 -43.06 6.90
C VAL A 110 -5.23 -42.95 8.22
#